data_AF-A0A9E3Q827-F1
#
_entry.id   AF-A0A9E3Q827-F1
#
_cell.length_a   1.000
_cell.length_b   1.000
_cell.length_c   1.000
_cell.angle_alpha   90.00
_cell.angle_beta   90.00
_cell.angle_gamma   90.00
#
_symmetry.space_group_name_H-M   'P 1'
#
loop_
_entity.id
_entity.type
_entity.pdbx_description
1 polymer ?
#
loop_
_entity_poly.entity_id
_entity_poly.type
_entity_poly.pdbx_seq_one_letter_code
_entity_poly.pdbx_strand_id
1 'polypeptide(L)'
;MAHFYAVSSYNLQHPTGTGLTEDALEGLRAAVEEVLDGAITLEEVRRRGRRTAKAAGRVTRRGGDAVVNWGIRDWPITVKDVCEAGLVDYADQVERWARSIQEVLSARKR
;
A
#
# COMPACT_ATOMS: atom_id res chain seq x y z
N MET A 1 13.97 -0.52 1.55
CA MET A 1 12.65 -0.91 2.14
C MET A 1 11.78 0.31 2.39
N ALA A 2 12.30 1.36 3.03
CA ALA A 2 11.57 2.60 3.33
C ALA A 2 10.73 3.15 2.16
N HIS A 3 11.32 3.31 0.96
CA HIS A 3 10.59 3.81 -0.21
C HIS A 3 9.39 2.93 -0.60
N PHE A 4 9.55 1.60 -0.54
CA PHE A 4 8.45 0.67 -0.84
C PHE A 4 7.30 0.86 0.15
N TYR A 5 7.60 0.93 1.45
CA TYR A 5 6.58 1.17 2.47
C TYR A 5 5.92 2.54 2.32
N ALA A 6 6.67 3.61 2.07
CA ALA A 6 6.12 4.95 1.89
C ALA A 6 5.13 5.03 0.72
N VAL A 7 5.55 4.57 -0.47
CA VAL A 7 4.72 4.60 -1.68
C VAL A 7 3.51 3.69 -1.54
N SER A 8 3.70 2.50 -0.98
CA SER A 8 2.59 1.54 -0.81
C SER A 8 1.57 2.04 0.19
N SER A 9 2.03 2.60 1.32
CA SER A 9 1.19 3.18 2.36
C SER A 9 0.36 4.33 1.80
N TYR A 10 0.99 5.26 1.08
CA TYR A 10 0.29 6.36 0.43
C TYR A 10 -0.78 5.86 -0.55
N ASN A 11 -0.44 4.88 -1.40
CA ASN A 11 -1.37 4.32 -2.37
C ASN A 11 -2.59 3.67 -1.71
N LEU A 12 -2.38 2.96 -0.58
CA LEU A 12 -3.43 2.30 0.18
C LEU A 12 -4.32 3.29 0.94
N GLN A 13 -3.78 4.41 1.44
CA GLN A 13 -4.60 5.45 2.09
C GLN A 13 -5.40 6.30 1.11
N HIS A 14 -4.90 6.44 -0.13
CA HIS A 14 -5.47 7.35 -1.14
C HIS A 14 -5.87 6.62 -2.44
N PRO A 15 -6.66 5.53 -2.38
CA PRO A 15 -6.99 4.72 -3.56
C PRO A 15 -7.74 5.51 -4.66
N THR A 16 -8.52 6.53 -4.27
CA THR A 16 -9.22 7.40 -5.21
C THR A 16 -8.25 8.26 -6.03
N GLY A 17 -7.24 8.84 -5.38
CA GLY A 17 -6.31 9.80 -6.00
C GLY A 17 -5.22 9.13 -6.84
N THR A 18 -4.88 7.89 -6.55
CA THR A 18 -3.78 7.18 -7.22
C THR A 18 -4.22 6.51 -8.52
N GLY A 19 -5.54 6.35 -8.70
CA GLY A 19 -6.11 5.78 -9.92
C GLY A 19 -5.79 4.30 -10.12
N LEU A 20 -5.28 3.59 -9.11
CA LEU A 20 -5.01 2.16 -9.19
C LEU A 20 -6.31 1.34 -9.23
N THR A 21 -6.30 0.21 -9.93
CA THR A 21 -7.42 -0.75 -9.94
C THR A 21 -7.55 -1.46 -8.59
N GLU A 22 -8.71 -2.06 -8.34
CA GLU A 22 -8.95 -2.85 -7.12
C GLU A 22 -7.94 -3.99 -6.98
N ASP A 23 -7.79 -4.83 -8.01
CA ASP A 23 -6.79 -5.91 -8.03
C ASP A 23 -5.36 -5.41 -7.76
N ALA A 24 -4.99 -4.24 -8.28
CA ALA A 24 -3.68 -3.66 -8.05
C ALA A 24 -3.50 -3.23 -6.59
N LEU A 25 -4.53 -2.65 -5.97
CA LEU A 25 -4.53 -2.24 -4.58
C LEU A 25 -4.56 -3.44 -3.62
N GLU A 26 -5.35 -4.47 -3.92
CA GLU A 26 -5.35 -5.71 -3.14
C GLU A 26 -4.00 -6.44 -3.24
N GLY A 27 -3.44 -6.55 -4.44
CA GLY A 27 -2.12 -7.12 -4.65
C GLY A 27 -1.02 -6.33 -3.93
N LEU A 28 -1.12 -5.00 -3.91
CA LEU A 28 -0.22 -4.13 -3.16
C LEU A 28 -0.36 -4.34 -1.66
N ARG A 29 -1.59 -4.44 -1.15
CA ARG A 29 -1.86 -4.72 0.27
C ARG A 29 -1.22 -6.05 0.68
N ALA A 30 -1.43 -7.11 -0.08
CA ALA A 30 -0.85 -8.42 0.19
C ALA A 30 0.68 -8.40 0.15
N ALA A 31 1.28 -7.74 -0.85
CA ALA A 31 2.74 -7.63 -0.94
C ALA A 31 3.35 -6.88 0.25
N VAL A 32 2.69 -5.84 0.77
CA VAL A 32 3.15 -5.14 1.97
C VAL A 32 3.10 -6.06 3.20
N GLU A 33 2.01 -6.81 3.37
CA GLU A 33 1.84 -7.79 4.46
C GLU A 33 2.96 -8.86 4.40
N GLU A 34 3.16 -9.51 3.25
CA GLU A 34 4.20 -10.54 3.08
C GLU A 34 5.63 -10.00 3.30
N VAL A 35 5.91 -8.74 2.92
CA VAL A 35 7.23 -8.12 3.15
C VAL A 35 7.43 -7.76 4.62
N LEU A 36 6.40 -7.25 5.31
CA LEU A 36 6.45 -6.91 6.74
C LEU A 36 6.68 -8.15 7.61
N ASP A 37 6.18 -9.30 7.17
CA ASP A 37 6.36 -10.61 7.81
C ASP A 37 7.68 -11.29 7.41
N GLY A 38 8.45 -10.69 6.49
CA GLY A 38 9.70 -11.26 5.97
C GLY A 38 9.48 -12.49 5.06
N ALA A 39 8.25 -12.76 4.62
CA ALA A 39 7.91 -13.91 3.80
C ALA A 39 8.42 -13.80 2.35
N ILE A 40 8.54 -12.57 1.83
CA ILE A 40 9.11 -12.31 0.50
C ILE A 40 10.06 -11.11 0.49
N THR A 41 10.95 -11.09 -0.50
CA THR A 41 11.87 -9.98 -0.74
C THR A 41 11.24 -8.93 -1.67
N LEU A 42 11.80 -7.71 -1.69
CA LEU A 42 11.38 -6.67 -2.65
C LEU A 42 11.69 -7.04 -4.10
N GLU A 43 12.68 -7.91 -4.34
CA GLU A 43 12.92 -8.45 -5.67
C GLU A 43 11.74 -9.32 -6.11
N GLU A 44 11.26 -10.18 -5.22
CA GLU A 44 10.10 -11.03 -5.45
C GLU A 44 8.83 -10.20 -5.67
N VAL A 45 8.60 -9.14 -4.87
CA VAL A 45 7.50 -8.18 -5.11
C VAL A 45 7.58 -7.61 -6.53
N ARG A 46 8.74 -7.11 -6.95
CA ARG A 46 8.89 -6.55 -8.30
C ARG A 46 8.66 -7.59 -9.39
N ARG A 47 9.13 -8.82 -9.17
CA ARG A 47 8.96 -9.94 -10.09
C ARG A 47 7.47 -10.30 -10.23
N ARG A 48 6.73 -10.41 -9.11
CA ARG A 48 5.29 -10.65 -9.07
C ARG A 48 4.52 -9.51 -9.72
N GLY A 49 4.78 -8.27 -9.30
CA GLY A 49 4.12 -7.07 -9.83
C GLY A 49 4.23 -6.95 -11.35
N ARG A 50 5.41 -7.22 -11.94
CA ARG A 50 5.58 -7.24 -13.41
C ARG A 50 4.73 -8.33 -14.08
N ARG A 51 4.65 -9.53 -13.50
CA ARG A 51 3.82 -10.61 -14.05
C ARG A 51 2.33 -10.27 -13.97
N THR A 52 1.87 -9.80 -12.81
CA THR A 52 0.48 -9.41 -12.60
C THR A 52 0.08 -8.25 -13.52
N ALA A 53 0.90 -7.20 -13.61
CA ALA A 53 0.62 -6.07 -14.51
C ALA A 53 0.57 -6.51 -15.98
N LYS A 54 1.47 -7.40 -16.40
CA LYS A 54 1.45 -7.98 -17.76
C LYS A 54 0.19 -8.79 -18.01
N ALA A 55 -0.25 -9.61 -17.05
CA ALA A 55 -1.43 -10.47 -17.17
C ALA A 55 -2.74 -9.66 -17.13
N ALA A 56 -2.84 -8.67 -16.24
CA ALA A 56 -3.99 -7.79 -16.12
C ALA A 56 -4.15 -6.84 -17.32
N GLY A 57 -3.08 -6.63 -18.10
CA GLY A 57 -3.02 -5.69 -19.22
C GLY A 57 -2.97 -4.21 -18.79
N ARG A 58 -3.46 -3.87 -17.59
CA ARG A 58 -3.44 -2.53 -17.01
C ARG A 58 -3.50 -2.56 -15.48
N VAL A 59 -2.97 -1.52 -14.85
CA VAL A 59 -2.98 -1.33 -13.37
C VAL A 59 -3.69 -0.05 -12.94
N THR A 60 -4.07 0.81 -13.89
CA THR A 60 -4.81 2.05 -13.66
C THR A 60 -6.26 1.94 -14.13
N ARG A 61 -7.13 2.67 -13.44
CA ARG A 61 -8.57 2.78 -13.70
C ARG A 61 -8.88 3.65 -14.92
N ARG A 62 -10.04 3.42 -15.51
CA ARG A 62 -10.68 4.19 -16.58
C ARG A 62 -12.06 4.67 -16.13
N GLY A 63 -12.67 5.55 -16.92
CA GLY A 63 -14.06 5.94 -16.71
C GLY A 63 -14.97 4.71 -16.69
N GLY A 64 -15.74 4.55 -15.61
CA GLY A 64 -16.62 3.41 -15.36
C GLY A 64 -16.05 2.31 -14.46
N ASP A 65 -14.74 2.31 -14.17
CA ASP A 65 -14.17 1.37 -13.20
C ASP A 65 -14.55 1.76 -11.77
N ALA A 66 -14.75 0.75 -10.92
CA ALA A 66 -15.05 0.95 -9.51
C ALA A 66 -13.94 1.75 -8.81
N VAL A 67 -14.34 2.70 -7.97
CA VAL A 67 -13.43 3.41 -7.08
C VAL A 67 -13.31 2.59 -5.81
N VAL A 68 -12.09 2.14 -5.49
CA VAL A 68 -11.85 1.47 -4.21
C VAL A 68 -12.06 2.45 -3.07
N ASN A 69 -12.93 2.07 -2.14
CA ASN A 69 -13.17 2.79 -0.90
C ASN A 69 -13.13 1.79 0.27
N TRP A 70 -12.06 1.84 1.06
CA TRP A 70 -11.92 0.99 2.25
C TRP A 70 -12.92 1.34 3.37
N GLY A 71 -13.65 2.44 3.24
CA GLY A 71 -14.58 2.95 4.26
C GLY A 71 -13.87 3.43 5.53
N ILE A 72 -12.58 3.73 5.43
CA ILE A 72 -11.75 4.24 6.53
C ILE A 72 -11.75 5.75 6.44
N ARG A 73 -12.19 6.42 7.51
CA ARG A 73 -12.22 7.89 7.61
C ARG A 73 -10.92 8.42 8.21
N ASP A 74 -10.46 7.75 9.26
CA ASP A 74 -9.32 8.18 10.05
C ASP A 74 -8.25 7.09 10.06
N TRP A 75 -7.05 7.45 9.63
CA TRP A 75 -5.89 6.58 9.67
C TRP A 75 -5.04 6.91 10.91
N PRO A 76 -4.59 5.93 11.70
CA PRO A 76 -3.82 6.21 12.93
C PRO A 76 -2.46 6.87 12.68
N ILE A 77 -1.86 6.59 11.52
CA ILE A 77 -0.64 7.24 11.03
C ILE A 77 -0.90 7.63 9.57
N THR A 78 -0.52 8.84 9.20
CA THR A 78 -0.65 9.41 7.86
C THR A 78 0.71 9.84 7.30
N VAL A 79 0.74 10.18 6.02
CA VAL A 79 1.93 10.80 5.41
C VAL A 79 2.35 12.09 6.12
N LYS A 80 1.39 12.84 6.68
CA LYS A 80 1.66 14.07 7.43
C LYS A 80 2.48 13.76 8.69
N ASP A 81 2.07 12.76 9.47
CA ASP A 81 2.76 12.37 10.71
C ASP A 81 4.21 11.93 10.41
N VAL A 82 4.42 11.19 9.32
CA VAL A 82 5.76 10.78 8.86
C VAL A 82 6.60 11.98 8.42
N CYS A 83 6.00 12.95 7.72
CA CYS A 83 6.71 14.16 7.32
C CYS A 83 7.09 15.04 8.50
N GLU A 84 6.21 15.17 9.51
CA GLU A 84 6.43 16.01 10.70
C GLU A 84 7.51 15.45 11.63
N ALA A 85 7.64 14.13 11.73
CA ALA A 85 8.70 13.50 12.51
C ALA A 85 10.10 13.57 11.85
N GLY A 86 10.18 13.98 10.58
CA GLY A 86 11.43 14.30 9.90
C GLY A 86 12.21 13.08 9.38
N LEU A 87 13.45 13.30 8.94
CA LEU A 87 14.26 12.28 8.26
C LEU A 87 15.03 11.34 9.20
N VAL A 88 15.16 11.70 10.48
CA VAL A 88 15.78 10.82 11.48
C VAL A 88 14.85 9.62 11.67
N ASP A 89 15.41 8.42 11.56
CA ASP A 89 14.68 7.14 11.64
C ASP A 89 13.53 7.01 10.62
N TYR A 90 13.62 7.70 9.47
CA TYR A 90 12.59 7.67 8.43
C TYR A 90 12.20 6.26 8.02
N ALA A 91 13.15 5.33 7.97
CA ALA A 91 12.91 3.93 7.63
C ALA A 91 11.96 3.23 8.63
N ASP A 92 12.17 3.47 9.92
CA ASP A 92 11.36 2.89 10.98
C ASP A 92 9.97 3.54 11.02
N GLN A 93 9.91 4.86 10.78
CA GLN A 93 8.65 5.58 10.70
C GLN A 93 7.74 5.07 9.57
N VAL A 94 8.28 4.89 8.36
CA VAL A 94 7.47 4.39 7.24
C VAL A 94 7.12 2.92 7.38
N GLU A 95 7.96 2.12 8.05
CA GLU A 95 7.60 0.75 8.40
C GLU A 95 6.44 0.73 9.41
N ARG A 96 6.52 1.55 10.48
CA ARG A 96 5.44 1.70 11.46
C ARG A 96 4.13 2.17 10.80
N TRP A 97 4.22 3.10 9.86
CA TRP A 97 3.08 3.55 9.06
C TRP A 97 2.47 2.39 8.25
N ALA A 98 3.29 1.62 7.55
CA ALA A 98 2.83 0.45 6.78
C ALA A 98 2.15 -0.60 7.67
N ARG A 99 2.71 -0.89 8.86
CA ARG A 99 2.09 -1.80 9.85
C ARG A 99 0.73 -1.30 10.30
N SER A 100 0.61 -0.02 10.65
CA SER A 100 -0.65 0.59 11.07
C SER A 100 -1.75 0.48 9.98
N ILE A 101 -1.39 0.65 8.71
CA ILE A 101 -2.34 0.46 7.60
C ILE A 101 -2.84 -0.99 7.54
N GLN A 102 -1.95 -1.97 7.67
CA GLN A 102 -2.33 -3.37 7.64
C GLN A 102 -3.24 -3.75 8.80
N GLU A 103 -2.96 -3.27 10.01
CA GLU A 103 -3.81 -3.48 11.18
C GLU A 103 -5.24 -2.99 10.96
N VAL A 104 -5.40 -1.75 10.47
CA VAL A 104 -6.73 -1.17 10.18
C VAL A 104 -7.45 -1.92 9.08
N LEU A 105 -6.77 -2.24 7.98
CA LEU A 105 -7.39 -2.95 6.85
C LEU A 105 -7.78 -4.39 7.22
N SER A 106 -7.01 -5.06 8.07
CA SER A 106 -7.28 -6.43 8.51
C SER A 106 -8.35 -6.50 9.61
N ALA A 107 -8.48 -5.47 10.46
CA ALA A 107 -9.55 -5.39 11.47
C ALA A 107 -10.96 -5.35 10.84
N ARG A 108 -11.08 -4.85 9.60
CA ARG A 108 -12.36 -4.73 8.87
C ARG A 108 -12.77 -5.99 8.10
N LYS A 109 -11.86 -6.95 7.90
CA LYS A 109 -12.16 -8.24 7.24
C LYS A 109 -12.88 -9.24 8.15
N ARG A 110 -13.13 -8.90 9.43
CA ARG A 110 -13.82 -9.73 10.42
C ARG A 110 -15.26 -9.32 10.62
#